data_AF-A0A1Q8DP94-F1
#
_entry.id   AF-A0A1Q8DP94-F1
#
_cell.length_a   1.000
_cell.length_b   1.000
_cell.length_c   1.000
_cell.angle_alpha   90.00
_cell.angle_beta   90.00
_cell.angle_gamma   90.00
#
_symmetry.space_group_name_H-M   'P 1'
#
loop_
_entity.id
_entity.type
_entity.pdbx_description
1 polymer ?
#
loop_
_entity_poly.entity_id
_entity_poly.type
_entity_poly.pdbx_seq_one_letter_code
_entity_poly.pdbx_strand_id
1 'polypeptide(L)'
;MMIEQNEGIERLPEFIDRSLLDEKQTLTQISKLFRVDGYGVTNHIRKMNEQGTPIPREVVSHNGPRGYKHLYLIRDIINSAIDKGLKIEEPLTQIEKASHQELSEQNRKLKKSIENLKQQRRQLLSEVNLLTGNLSDIAPVLNQTKFSLVPKSALIKKSKTYGDACGVYFLVKNNEIVYIGQSINIASRITQHRDKDFDSVSYVACHKDELDILESLYILAYQPALNGSNGNGITGTTRPATPITLNKIVQMFHKGELSK
;
A
#
# COMPACT_ATOMS: atom_id res chain seq x y z
N MET A 1 -56.52 -27.46 29.09
CA MET A 1 -56.14 -26.07 29.42
C MET A 1 -55.25 -25.59 28.28
N MET A 2 -55.85 -24.93 27.29
CA MET A 2 -55.13 -24.34 26.16
C MET A 2 -55.15 -22.84 26.39
N ILE A 3 -53.98 -22.23 26.57
CA ILE A 3 -53.61 -20.84 26.27
C ILE A 3 -52.13 -20.76 26.65
N GLU A 4 -51.25 -20.56 25.67
CA GLU A 4 -49.98 -19.81 25.76
C GLU A 4 -49.19 -20.01 24.46
N GLN A 5 -49.63 -19.33 23.39
CA GLN A 5 -48.79 -19.02 22.23
C GLN A 5 -49.23 -17.66 21.69
N ASN A 6 -48.84 -16.54 22.32
CA ASN A 6 -49.10 -15.23 21.73
C ASN A 6 -48.16 -14.09 22.11
N GLU A 7 -47.00 -14.34 22.73
CA GLU A 7 -46.06 -13.26 23.10
C GLU A 7 -45.19 -12.75 21.94
N GLY A 8 -45.13 -13.47 20.81
CA GLY A 8 -44.33 -13.04 19.65
C GLY A 8 -44.98 -12.00 18.74
N ILE A 9 -46.31 -11.79 18.85
CA ILE A 9 -47.07 -10.93 17.90
C ILE A 9 -46.97 -9.44 18.27
N GLU A 10 -46.59 -9.10 19.50
CA GLU A 10 -46.61 -7.73 20.01
C GLU A 10 -45.43 -6.86 19.53
N ARG A 11 -44.43 -7.45 18.85
CA ARG A 11 -43.24 -6.74 18.34
C ARG A 11 -43.25 -6.47 16.83
N LEU A 12 -44.37 -6.75 16.15
CA LEU A 12 -44.47 -6.58 14.71
C LEU A 12 -44.72 -5.10 14.35
N PRO A 13 -43.95 -4.49 13.43
CA PRO A 13 -44.21 -3.12 12.98
C PRO A 13 -45.58 -2.96 12.32
N GLU A 14 -46.22 -1.81 12.52
CA GLU A 14 -47.59 -1.54 12.04
C GLU A 14 -47.74 -1.59 10.51
N PHE A 15 -46.67 -1.31 9.77
CA PHE A 15 -46.69 -1.28 8.30
C PHE A 15 -46.69 -2.68 7.65
N ILE A 16 -46.56 -3.76 8.43
CA ILE A 16 -46.60 -5.13 7.94
C ILE A 16 -48.00 -5.72 8.16
N ASP A 17 -48.69 -6.02 7.07
CA ASP A 17 -49.99 -6.71 7.13
C ASP A 17 -49.82 -8.11 7.73
N ARG A 18 -50.51 -8.36 8.85
CA ARG A 18 -50.48 -9.63 9.58
C ARG A 18 -50.96 -10.80 8.72
N SER A 19 -51.84 -10.57 7.74
CA SER A 19 -52.33 -11.61 6.84
C SER A 19 -51.23 -12.20 5.95
N LEU A 20 -50.15 -11.45 5.70
CA LEU A 20 -49.03 -11.88 4.87
C LEU A 20 -48.00 -12.72 5.62
N LEU A 21 -48.04 -12.76 6.96
CA LEU A 21 -46.99 -13.40 7.78
C LEU A 21 -46.81 -14.89 7.47
N ASP A 22 -47.92 -15.57 7.18
CA ASP A 22 -47.97 -17.00 6.92
C ASP A 22 -47.92 -17.32 5.42
N GLU A 23 -47.79 -16.30 4.57
CA GLU A 23 -47.61 -16.48 3.13
C GLU A 23 -46.15 -16.77 2.78
N LYS A 24 -45.95 -17.77 1.93
CA LYS A 24 -44.64 -18.08 1.36
C LYS A 24 -44.39 -17.25 0.12
N GLN A 25 -43.44 -16.33 0.18
CA GLN A 25 -43.13 -15.42 -0.91
C GLN A 25 -41.66 -15.52 -1.37
N THR A 26 -41.39 -15.04 -2.57
CA THR A 26 -40.01 -14.90 -3.07
C THR A 26 -39.31 -13.72 -2.41
N LEU A 27 -37.98 -13.76 -2.34
CA LEU A 27 -37.19 -12.65 -1.77
C LEU A 27 -37.46 -11.30 -2.42
N THR A 28 -37.73 -11.28 -3.73
CA THR A 28 -38.06 -10.06 -4.46
C THR A 28 -39.38 -9.46 -4.00
N GLN A 29 -40.38 -10.29 -3.67
CA GLN A 29 -41.65 -9.81 -3.15
C GLN A 29 -41.49 -9.35 -1.69
N ILE A 30 -40.81 -10.15 -0.85
CA ILE A 30 -40.58 -9.83 0.57
C ILE A 30 -39.77 -8.53 0.72
N SER A 31 -38.76 -8.30 -0.13
CA SER A 31 -37.95 -7.07 -0.11
C SER A 31 -38.73 -5.80 -0.46
N LYS A 32 -39.98 -5.92 -0.95
CA LYS A 32 -40.89 -4.78 -1.14
C LYS A 32 -41.69 -4.45 0.12
N LEU A 33 -41.73 -5.35 1.10
CA LEU A 33 -42.53 -5.20 2.31
C LEU A 33 -41.74 -4.54 3.44
N PHE A 34 -40.46 -4.89 3.61
CA PHE A 34 -39.64 -4.35 4.70
C PHE A 34 -38.13 -4.52 4.44
N ARG A 35 -37.35 -3.95 5.35
CA ARG A 35 -35.89 -4.04 5.48
C ARG A 35 -35.53 -4.52 6.87
N VAL A 36 -34.30 -5.04 6.99
CA VAL A 36 -33.72 -5.49 8.25
C VAL A 36 -32.44 -4.69 8.50
N ASP A 37 -32.45 -3.88 9.54
CA ASP A 37 -31.30 -3.09 10.03
C ASP A 37 -30.63 -2.25 8.93
N GLY A 38 -31.42 -1.50 8.17
CA GLY A 38 -30.94 -0.69 7.05
C GLY A 38 -30.56 -1.49 5.81
N TYR A 39 -30.76 -2.81 5.78
CA TYR A 39 -30.43 -3.65 4.63
C TYR A 39 -31.66 -4.32 4.03
N GLY A 40 -31.61 -4.63 2.73
CA GLY A 40 -32.62 -5.47 2.10
C GLY A 40 -32.61 -6.87 2.70
N VAL A 41 -33.79 -7.52 2.72
CA VAL A 41 -34.00 -8.84 3.31
C VAL A 41 -33.02 -9.89 2.79
N THR A 42 -32.64 -9.83 1.51
CA THR A 42 -31.63 -10.71 0.90
C THR A 42 -30.28 -10.69 1.65
N ASN A 43 -29.83 -9.53 2.15
CA ASN A 43 -28.59 -9.43 2.91
C ASN A 43 -28.70 -10.11 4.27
N HIS A 44 -29.85 -9.99 4.93
CA HIS A 44 -30.12 -10.70 6.19
C HIS A 44 -30.05 -12.21 5.99
N ILE A 45 -30.76 -12.75 4.99
CA ILE A 45 -30.72 -14.19 4.69
C ILE A 45 -29.30 -14.65 4.35
N ARG A 46 -28.53 -13.85 3.59
CA ARG A 46 -27.14 -14.20 3.30
C ARG A 46 -26.30 -14.29 4.58
N LYS A 47 -26.39 -13.30 5.47
CA LYS A 47 -25.71 -13.33 6.78
C LYS A 47 -26.14 -14.54 7.62
N MET A 48 -27.43 -14.90 7.60
CA MET A 48 -27.95 -16.07 8.32
C MET A 48 -27.33 -17.38 7.81
N ASN A 49 -27.19 -17.53 6.49
CA ASN A 49 -26.52 -18.68 5.90
C ASN A 49 -25.02 -18.71 6.24
N GLU A 50 -24.33 -17.56 6.17
CA GLU A 50 -22.91 -17.44 6.51
C GLU A 50 -22.63 -17.78 7.99
N GLN A 51 -23.59 -17.49 8.88
CA GLN A 51 -23.50 -17.76 10.32
C GLN A 51 -23.97 -19.18 10.70
N GLY A 52 -24.34 -20.03 9.74
CA GLY A 52 -24.78 -21.40 10.00
C GLY A 52 -26.19 -21.51 10.58
N THR A 53 -26.98 -20.44 10.58
CA THR A 53 -28.38 -20.42 11.04
C THR A 53 -29.31 -20.12 9.86
N PRO A 54 -29.39 -20.97 8.83
CA PRO A 54 -30.15 -20.67 7.63
C PRO A 54 -31.65 -20.58 7.93
N ILE A 55 -32.32 -19.60 7.32
CA ILE A 55 -33.78 -19.45 7.44
C ILE A 55 -34.46 -20.55 6.60
N PRO A 56 -35.48 -21.25 7.14
CA PRO A 56 -36.23 -22.26 6.39
C PRO A 56 -36.75 -21.72 5.06
N ARG A 57 -36.70 -22.57 4.03
CA ARG A 57 -37.16 -22.23 2.68
C ARG A 57 -37.74 -23.42 1.95
N GLU A 58 -38.69 -23.16 1.08
CA GLU A 58 -39.24 -24.13 0.14
C GLU A 58 -38.62 -23.91 -1.25
N VAL A 59 -38.30 -24.99 -1.95
CA VAL A 59 -37.82 -24.96 -3.33
C VAL A 59 -38.93 -25.46 -4.22
N VAL A 60 -39.41 -24.62 -5.12
CA VAL A 60 -40.49 -24.99 -6.06
C VAL A 60 -39.99 -24.87 -7.50
N SER A 61 -40.43 -25.80 -8.36
CA SER A 61 -40.14 -25.76 -9.79
C SER A 61 -40.71 -24.49 -10.42
N HIS A 62 -39.97 -23.90 -11.36
CA HIS A 62 -40.37 -22.69 -12.04
C HIS A 62 -39.80 -22.64 -13.46
N ASN A 63 -40.62 -22.23 -14.43
CA ASN A 63 -40.26 -22.10 -15.84
C ASN A 63 -39.36 -20.87 -16.12
N GLY A 64 -38.31 -20.68 -15.34
CA GLY A 64 -37.31 -19.62 -15.48
C GLY A 64 -35.90 -20.17 -15.71
N PRO A 65 -34.89 -19.30 -15.89
CA PRO A 65 -33.52 -19.69 -16.25
C PRO A 65 -32.86 -20.67 -15.29
N ARG A 66 -33.30 -20.68 -14.02
CA ARG A 66 -32.78 -21.57 -12.97
C ARG A 66 -33.60 -22.84 -12.79
N GLY A 67 -34.79 -22.96 -13.38
CA GLY A 67 -35.69 -24.10 -13.21
C GLY A 67 -36.40 -24.17 -11.85
N TYR A 68 -36.06 -23.30 -10.89
CA TYR A 68 -36.66 -23.27 -9.56
C TYR A 68 -36.67 -21.86 -8.95
N LYS A 69 -37.50 -21.67 -7.92
CA LYS A 69 -37.48 -20.49 -7.04
C LYS A 69 -37.51 -20.91 -5.57
N HIS A 70 -36.94 -20.06 -4.73
CA HIS A 70 -37.00 -20.20 -3.28
C HIS A 70 -38.13 -19.36 -2.71
N LEU A 71 -38.95 -19.97 -1.86
CA LEU A 71 -40.01 -19.30 -1.12
C LEU A 71 -39.68 -19.34 0.37
N TYR A 72 -39.94 -18.23 1.05
CA TYR A 72 -39.69 -18.05 2.47
C TYR A 72 -40.98 -17.59 3.14
N LEU A 73 -41.21 -18.04 4.37
CA LEU A 73 -42.24 -17.46 5.22
C LEU A 73 -41.76 -16.09 5.71
N ILE A 74 -42.64 -15.09 5.62
CA ILE A 74 -42.33 -13.74 6.08
C ILE A 74 -42.07 -13.74 7.59
N ARG A 75 -42.89 -14.49 8.35
CA ARG A 75 -42.75 -14.67 9.80
C ARG A 75 -41.36 -15.16 10.21
N ASP A 76 -40.80 -16.16 9.52
CA ASP A 76 -39.49 -16.74 9.87
C ASP A 76 -38.36 -15.71 9.74
N ILE A 77 -38.45 -14.84 8.72
CA ILE A 77 -37.47 -13.78 8.49
C ILE A 77 -37.55 -12.72 9.58
N ILE A 78 -38.76 -12.29 9.93
CA ILE A 78 -38.99 -11.29 10.97
C ILE A 78 -38.53 -11.81 12.33
N ASN A 79 -38.94 -13.02 12.70
CA ASN A 79 -38.52 -13.65 13.96
C ASN A 79 -36.99 -13.76 14.02
N SER A 80 -36.35 -14.26 12.95
CA SER A 80 -34.90 -14.35 12.87
C SER A 80 -34.20 -13.00 13.06
N ALA A 81 -34.78 -11.91 12.57
CA ALA A 81 -34.24 -10.57 12.76
C ALA A 81 -34.46 -10.04 14.19
N ILE A 82 -35.67 -10.22 14.74
CA ILE A 82 -36.02 -9.82 16.11
C ILE A 82 -35.18 -10.57 17.14
N ASP A 83 -34.99 -11.88 16.96
CA ASP A 83 -34.15 -12.72 17.83
C ASP A 83 -32.69 -12.24 17.87
N LYS A 84 -32.24 -11.56 16.80
CA LYS A 84 -30.90 -10.95 16.71
C LYS A 84 -30.88 -9.48 17.11
N GLY A 85 -32.00 -8.95 17.62
CA GLY A 85 -32.13 -7.54 18.03
C GLY A 85 -32.05 -6.56 16.86
N LEU A 86 -32.33 -7.02 15.63
CA LEU A 86 -32.29 -6.19 14.43
C LEU A 86 -33.62 -5.46 14.24
N LYS A 87 -33.54 -4.22 13.74
CA LYS A 87 -34.73 -3.40 13.47
C LYS A 87 -35.40 -3.83 12.17
N ILE A 88 -36.72 -3.87 12.15
CA ILE A 88 -37.50 -4.03 10.94
C ILE A 88 -37.98 -2.65 10.50
N GLU A 89 -37.68 -2.27 9.27
CA GLU A 89 -37.89 -0.92 8.74
C GLU A 89 -38.69 -0.96 7.44
N GLU A 90 -39.29 0.17 7.08
CA GLU A 90 -40.01 0.33 5.83
C GLU A 90 -39.10 0.13 4.60
N PRO A 91 -39.65 -0.34 3.48
CA PRO A 91 -38.91 -0.48 2.23
C PRO A 91 -38.49 0.89 1.69
N LEU A 92 -37.31 0.96 1.07
CA LEU A 92 -36.84 2.21 0.45
C LEU A 92 -37.82 2.71 -0.62
N THR A 93 -38.09 4.01 -0.59
CA THR A 93 -38.78 4.74 -1.64
C THR A 93 -37.97 4.72 -2.94
N GLN A 94 -38.62 5.03 -4.07
CA GLN A 94 -37.92 5.09 -5.37
C GLN A 94 -36.81 6.15 -5.39
N ILE A 95 -37.02 7.27 -4.68
CA ILE A 95 -36.06 8.37 -4.56
C ILE A 95 -34.81 7.90 -3.82
N GLU A 96 -34.99 7.20 -2.69
CA GLU A 96 -33.86 6.67 -1.92
C GLU A 96 -33.12 5.55 -2.68
N LYS A 97 -33.83 4.71 -3.44
CA LYS A 97 -33.22 3.70 -4.31
C LYS A 97 -32.32 4.35 -5.37
N ALA A 98 -32.81 5.38 -6.05
CA ALA A 98 -32.04 6.13 -7.04
C ALA A 98 -30.80 6.77 -6.41
N SER A 99 -30.98 7.40 -5.23
CA SER A 99 -29.88 8.04 -4.48
C SER A 99 -28.80 7.03 -4.07
N HIS A 100 -29.20 5.86 -3.57
CA HIS A 100 -28.27 4.78 -3.23
C HIS A 100 -27.51 4.24 -4.44
N GLN A 101 -28.18 4.14 -5.60
CA GLN A 101 -27.54 3.70 -6.84
C GLN A 101 -26.50 4.71 -7.32
N GLU A 102 -26.83 6.00 -7.32
CA GLU A 102 -25.89 7.06 -7.68
C GLU A 102 -24.67 7.07 -6.75
N LEU A 103 -24.89 6.96 -5.43
CA LEU A 103 -23.81 6.90 -4.45
C LEU A 103 -22.91 5.67 -4.65
N SER A 104 -23.50 4.53 -5.02
CA SER A 104 -22.74 3.30 -5.33
C SER A 104 -21.85 3.50 -6.58
N GLU A 105 -22.38 4.15 -7.61
CA GLU A 105 -21.62 4.46 -8.82
C GLU A 105 -20.48 5.44 -8.56
N GLN A 106 -20.71 6.49 -7.76
CA GLN A 106 -19.68 7.44 -7.34
C GLN A 106 -18.58 6.74 -6.56
N ASN A 107 -18.93 5.88 -5.59
CA ASN A 107 -17.97 5.09 -4.82
C ASN A 107 -17.13 4.17 -5.71
N ARG A 108 -17.73 3.56 -6.74
CA ARG A 108 -17.01 2.74 -7.72
C ARG A 108 -15.99 3.58 -8.50
N LYS A 109 -16.38 4.78 -8.95
CA LYS A 109 -15.48 5.72 -9.66
C LYS A 109 -14.32 6.15 -8.75
N LEU A 110 -14.60 6.55 -7.52
CA LEU A 110 -13.60 6.96 -6.53
C LEU A 110 -12.58 5.85 -6.23
N LYS A 111 -13.04 4.61 -6.00
CA LYS A 111 -12.15 3.46 -5.79
C LYS A 111 -11.19 3.25 -6.96
N LYS A 112 -11.67 3.38 -8.19
CA LYS A 112 -10.83 3.25 -9.39
C LYS A 112 -9.78 4.37 -9.46
N SER A 113 -10.15 5.61 -9.14
CA SER A 113 -9.21 6.73 -9.10
C SER A 113 -8.13 6.55 -8.03
N ILE A 114 -8.49 6.06 -6.84
CA ILE A 114 -7.53 5.78 -5.76
C ILE A 114 -6.49 4.75 -6.19
N GLU A 115 -6.92 3.66 -6.85
CA GLU A 115 -5.99 2.63 -7.30
C GLU A 115 -5.05 3.14 -8.40
N ASN A 116 -5.55 3.97 -9.32
CA ASN A 116 -4.71 4.62 -10.32
C ASN A 116 -3.66 5.56 -9.68
N LEU A 117 -4.07 6.41 -8.74
CA LEU A 117 -3.16 7.31 -8.04
C LEU A 117 -2.10 6.55 -7.22
N LYS A 118 -2.47 5.43 -6.58
CA LYS A 118 -1.50 4.56 -5.90
C LYS A 118 -0.49 3.96 -6.88
N GLN A 119 -0.93 3.56 -8.08
CA GLN A 119 -0.03 3.06 -9.11
C GLN A 119 0.94 4.13 -9.59
N GLN A 120 0.44 5.34 -9.89
CA GLN A 120 1.28 6.47 -10.28
C GLN A 120 2.30 6.82 -9.19
N ARG A 121 1.89 6.83 -7.92
CA ARG A 121 2.81 7.06 -6.79
C ARG A 121 3.92 6.02 -6.74
N ARG A 122 3.61 4.73 -6.96
CA ARG A 122 4.63 3.66 -6.98
C ARG A 122 5.63 3.87 -8.13
N GLN A 123 5.15 4.26 -9.31
CA GLN A 123 6.00 4.53 -10.48
C GLN A 123 6.93 5.72 -10.22
N LEU A 124 6.40 6.84 -9.73
CA LEU A 124 7.20 8.03 -9.40
C LEU A 124 8.23 7.76 -8.31
N LEU A 125 7.88 6.99 -7.27
CA LEU A 125 8.84 6.60 -6.23
C LEU A 125 9.99 5.77 -6.80
N SER A 126 9.69 4.85 -7.72
CA SER A 126 10.73 4.06 -8.40
C SER A 126 11.66 4.96 -9.23
N GLU A 127 11.10 5.95 -9.93
CA GLU A 127 11.88 6.91 -10.74
C GLU A 127 12.75 7.80 -9.86
N VAL A 128 12.20 8.34 -8.77
CA VAL A 128 12.94 9.15 -7.79
C VAL A 128 14.09 8.34 -7.19
N ASN A 129 13.86 7.08 -6.80
CA ASN A 129 14.91 6.21 -6.28
C ASN A 129 16.01 5.94 -7.33
N LEU A 130 15.65 5.82 -8.61
CA LEU A 130 16.62 5.65 -9.69
C LEU A 130 17.48 6.91 -9.87
N LEU A 131 16.88 8.09 -9.77
CA LEU A 131 17.53 9.39 -9.95
C LEU A 131 18.39 9.79 -8.76
N THR A 132 17.92 9.50 -7.54
CA THR A 132 18.50 10.02 -6.29
C THR A 132 19.12 8.94 -5.41
N GLY A 133 18.93 7.64 -5.65
CA GLY A 133 19.35 6.60 -4.70
C GLY A 133 18.62 6.70 -3.36
N ASN A 134 19.24 6.23 -2.28
CA ASN A 134 18.73 6.31 -0.90
C ASN A 134 19.06 7.67 -0.25
N LEU A 135 18.89 8.76 -1.01
CA LEU A 135 19.17 10.11 -0.52
C LEU A 135 18.29 10.51 0.67
N SER A 136 17.11 9.90 0.84
CA SER A 136 16.20 10.15 1.98
C SER A 136 16.85 9.90 3.34
N ASP A 137 17.70 8.87 3.45
CA ASP A 137 18.28 8.44 4.71
C ASP A 137 19.45 9.33 5.14
N ILE A 138 20.06 10.01 4.17
CA ILE A 138 21.17 10.94 4.38
C ILE A 138 20.77 12.41 4.23
N ALA A 139 19.55 12.71 3.74
CA ALA A 139 19.07 14.08 3.54
C ALA A 139 19.15 14.96 4.80
N PRO A 140 18.84 14.46 6.02
CA PRO A 140 19.04 15.25 7.24
C PRO A 140 20.49 15.68 7.45
N VAL A 141 21.45 14.80 7.12
CA VAL A 141 22.89 15.07 7.24
C VAL A 141 23.36 16.03 6.14
N LEU A 142 22.90 15.85 4.90
CA LEU A 142 23.26 16.73 3.79
C LEU A 142 22.75 18.16 3.99
N ASN A 143 21.53 18.34 4.51
CA ASN A 143 20.98 19.66 4.78
C ASN A 143 21.76 20.43 5.86
N GLN A 144 22.47 19.70 6.73
CA GLN A 144 23.16 20.23 7.90
C GLN A 144 24.67 20.36 7.70
N THR A 145 25.26 19.66 6.74
CA THR A 145 26.69 19.75 6.41
C THR A 145 26.95 20.74 5.27
N LYS A 146 28.22 21.11 5.06
CA LYS A 146 28.66 21.89 3.89
C LYS A 146 28.64 21.10 2.57
N PHE A 147 28.42 19.78 2.63
CA PHE A 147 28.51 18.91 1.47
C PHE A 147 27.20 18.86 0.69
N SER A 148 27.30 19.00 -0.63
CA SER A 148 26.20 18.76 -1.57
C SER A 148 26.60 17.63 -2.51
N LEU A 149 25.81 16.55 -2.54
CA LEU A 149 26.10 15.41 -3.41
C LEU A 149 25.66 15.71 -4.84
N VAL A 150 26.51 15.36 -5.80
CA VAL A 150 26.17 15.40 -7.22
C VAL A 150 25.19 14.26 -7.53
N PRO A 151 24.02 14.52 -8.14
CA PRO A 151 23.05 13.48 -8.45
C PRO A 151 23.62 12.37 -9.34
N LYS A 152 23.16 11.13 -9.13
CA LYS A 152 23.60 9.93 -9.86
C LYS A 152 23.57 10.13 -11.39
N SER A 153 22.48 10.70 -11.90
CA SER A 153 22.32 10.97 -13.34
C SER A 153 23.39 11.93 -13.90
N ALA A 154 23.78 12.96 -13.14
CA ALA A 154 24.81 13.92 -13.53
C ALA A 154 26.21 13.29 -13.51
N LEU A 155 26.48 12.40 -12.56
CA LEU A 155 27.74 11.63 -12.51
C LEU A 155 27.85 10.68 -13.70
N ILE A 156 26.80 9.92 -14.00
CA ILE A 156 26.78 9.00 -15.13
C ILE A 156 26.95 9.76 -16.46
N LYS A 157 26.34 10.94 -16.62
CA LYS A 157 26.53 11.78 -17.81
C LYS A 157 27.97 12.27 -18.00
N LYS A 158 28.72 12.47 -16.90
CA LYS A 158 30.12 12.94 -16.91
C LYS A 158 31.17 11.82 -16.99
N SER A 159 30.75 10.56 -17.09
CA SER A 159 31.59 9.36 -16.91
C SER A 159 32.70 9.09 -17.93
N LYS A 160 33.13 10.08 -18.72
CA LYS A 160 34.22 9.90 -19.71
C LYS A 160 35.44 10.76 -19.44
N THR A 161 35.43 11.60 -18.41
CA THR A 161 36.54 12.49 -18.09
C THR A 161 37.09 12.20 -16.71
N TYR A 162 38.38 11.89 -16.63
CA TYR A 162 39.14 11.84 -15.39
C TYR A 162 40.53 12.47 -15.60
N GLY A 163 41.08 13.09 -14.55
CA GLY A 163 42.37 13.75 -14.59
C GLY A 163 43.16 13.53 -13.31
N ASP A 164 44.31 14.19 -13.19
CA ASP A 164 45.14 14.18 -11.98
C ASP A 164 44.48 15.02 -10.88
N ALA A 165 43.47 14.43 -10.24
CA ALA A 165 42.69 15.06 -9.19
C ALA A 165 42.68 14.24 -7.91
N CYS A 166 42.60 14.94 -6.78
CA CYS A 166 42.23 14.39 -5.48
C CYS A 166 40.70 14.41 -5.36
N GLY A 167 40.08 13.27 -5.03
CA GLY A 167 38.64 13.20 -4.94
C GLY A 167 38.06 11.79 -4.84
N VAL A 168 36.72 11.74 -4.92
CA VAL A 168 35.92 10.52 -4.97
C VAL A 168 35.61 10.18 -6.44
N TYR A 169 35.88 8.96 -6.86
CA TYR A 169 35.62 8.44 -8.20
C TYR A 169 34.53 7.37 -8.20
N PHE A 170 33.86 7.23 -9.34
CA PHE A 170 32.70 6.37 -9.54
C PHE A 170 32.95 5.52 -10.78
N LEU A 171 33.02 4.20 -10.62
CA LEU A 171 33.04 3.27 -11.76
C LEU A 171 31.61 2.99 -12.18
N VAL A 172 31.35 3.08 -13.48
CA VAL A 172 30.02 2.98 -14.06
C VAL A 172 30.00 1.85 -15.09
N LYS A 173 28.96 1.02 -15.05
CA LYS A 173 28.69 -0.05 -16.01
C LYS A 173 27.24 0.05 -16.43
N ASN A 174 26.96 0.02 -17.74
CA ASN A 174 25.59 0.02 -18.28
C ASN A 174 24.70 1.10 -17.66
N ASN A 175 25.23 2.32 -17.50
CA ASN A 175 24.52 3.46 -16.90
C ASN A 175 24.15 3.27 -15.41
N GLU A 176 24.93 2.47 -14.67
CA GLU A 176 24.80 2.25 -13.24
C GLU A 176 26.14 2.40 -12.52
N ILE A 177 26.15 3.04 -11.34
CA ILE A 177 27.36 3.15 -10.49
C ILE A 177 27.57 1.79 -9.80
N VAL A 178 28.63 1.09 -10.19
CA VAL A 178 28.95 -0.25 -9.65
C VAL A 178 29.98 -0.21 -8.55
N TYR A 179 30.80 0.84 -8.46
CA TYR A 179 31.81 1.01 -7.41
C TYR A 179 32.07 2.50 -7.16
N ILE A 180 32.32 2.86 -5.91
CA ILE A 180 32.74 4.18 -5.46
C ILE A 180 34.05 4.03 -4.69
N GLY A 181 35.03 4.87 -4.98
CA GLY A 181 36.28 4.90 -4.25
C GLY A 181 36.84 6.30 -4.09
N GLN A 182 37.88 6.46 -3.28
CA GLN A 182 38.60 7.71 -3.12
C GLN A 182 40.08 7.60 -3.50
N SER A 183 40.69 8.72 -3.89
CA SER A 183 42.14 8.80 -4.10
C SER A 183 42.64 10.25 -4.07
N ILE A 184 43.89 10.44 -3.64
CA ILE A 184 44.63 11.69 -3.87
C ILE A 184 45.11 11.84 -5.32
N ASN A 185 45.16 10.73 -6.07
CA ASN A 185 45.44 10.68 -7.51
C ASN A 185 44.47 9.68 -8.16
N ILE A 186 43.37 10.21 -8.69
CA ILE A 186 42.28 9.39 -9.28
C ILE A 186 42.76 8.65 -10.53
N ALA A 187 43.51 9.31 -11.43
CA ALA A 187 44.00 8.69 -12.66
C ALA A 187 44.82 7.44 -12.38
N SER A 188 45.81 7.52 -11.49
CA SER A 188 46.62 6.38 -11.07
C SER A 188 45.76 5.27 -10.44
N ARG A 189 44.80 5.64 -9.58
CA ARG A 189 43.93 4.66 -8.90
C ARG A 189 43.02 3.91 -9.87
N ILE A 190 42.47 4.58 -10.87
CA ILE A 190 41.62 3.96 -11.90
C ILE A 190 42.40 2.88 -12.66
N THR A 191 43.65 3.14 -13.04
CA THR A 191 44.48 2.17 -13.79
C THR A 191 44.78 0.87 -13.03
N GLN A 192 44.61 0.88 -11.70
CA GLN A 192 44.80 -0.28 -10.83
C GLN A 192 43.57 -1.19 -10.78
N HIS A 193 42.37 -0.71 -11.16
CA HIS A 193 41.13 -1.50 -11.14
C HIS A 193 40.98 -2.36 -12.41
N ARG A 194 41.87 -3.32 -12.60
CA ARG A 194 41.76 -4.29 -13.71
C ARG A 194 40.82 -5.45 -13.42
N ASP A 195 40.48 -5.61 -12.15
CA ASP A 195 39.66 -6.67 -11.57
C ASP A 195 38.14 -6.37 -11.59
N LYS A 196 37.74 -5.13 -11.93
CA LYS A 196 36.35 -4.67 -11.88
C LYS A 196 35.81 -4.45 -13.29
N ASP A 197 34.57 -4.85 -13.52
CA ASP A 197 33.88 -4.60 -14.79
C ASP A 197 33.17 -3.24 -14.77
N PHE A 198 33.62 -2.33 -15.63
CA PHE A 198 33.03 -1.00 -15.85
C PHE A 198 33.33 -0.53 -17.28
N ASP A 199 32.51 0.37 -17.82
CA ASP A 199 32.66 0.94 -19.16
C ASP A 199 33.02 2.44 -19.14
N SER A 200 32.87 3.08 -17.98
CA SER A 200 33.00 4.53 -17.84
C SER A 200 33.33 4.92 -16.40
N VAL A 201 33.94 6.10 -16.20
CA VAL A 201 34.39 6.62 -14.90
C VAL A 201 34.07 8.11 -14.76
N SER A 202 33.47 8.50 -13.64
CA SER A 202 33.32 9.91 -13.25
C SER A 202 34.02 10.18 -11.93
N TYR A 203 34.18 11.46 -11.57
CA TYR A 203 34.74 11.83 -10.27
C TYR A 203 34.20 13.18 -9.77
N VAL A 204 34.34 13.41 -8.47
CA VAL A 204 34.11 14.66 -7.77
C VAL A 204 35.39 15.02 -7.04
N ALA A 205 36.03 16.12 -7.45
CA ALA A 205 37.21 16.63 -6.78
C ALA A 205 36.85 17.19 -5.39
N CYS A 206 37.70 16.94 -4.41
CA CYS A 206 37.56 17.47 -3.05
C CYS A 206 38.91 17.57 -2.35
N HIS A 207 38.93 18.23 -1.19
CA HIS A 207 40.14 18.28 -0.37
C HIS A 207 40.41 16.92 0.29
N LYS A 208 41.69 16.67 0.60
CA LYS A 208 42.15 15.38 1.12
C LYS A 208 41.51 15.00 2.46
N ASP A 209 41.24 15.99 3.30
CA ASP A 209 40.57 15.86 4.60
C ASP A 209 39.07 15.52 4.47
N GLU A 210 38.48 15.71 3.29
CA GLU A 210 37.07 15.45 3.02
C GLU A 210 36.82 14.07 2.39
N LEU A 211 37.88 13.37 1.98
CA LEU A 211 37.80 12.12 1.22
C LEU A 211 36.92 11.09 1.94
N ASP A 212 37.27 10.71 3.18
CA ASP A 212 36.59 9.63 3.91
C ASP A 212 35.10 9.92 4.10
N ILE A 213 34.76 11.20 4.33
CA ILE A 213 33.38 11.63 4.56
C ILE A 213 32.59 11.60 3.26
N LEU A 214 33.14 12.17 2.18
CA LEU A 214 32.47 12.19 0.88
C LEU A 214 32.31 10.79 0.30
N GLU A 215 33.34 9.94 0.38
CA GLU A 215 33.24 8.54 -0.03
C GLU A 215 32.11 7.83 0.73
N SER A 216 32.07 7.99 2.06
CA SER A 216 31.03 7.40 2.89
C SER A 216 29.63 7.89 2.51
N LEU A 217 29.45 9.20 2.32
CA LEU A 217 28.16 9.78 1.93
C LEU A 217 27.69 9.24 0.58
N TYR A 218 28.58 9.14 -0.42
CA TYR A 218 28.22 8.62 -1.74
C TYR A 218 27.91 7.12 -1.72
N ILE A 219 28.65 6.32 -0.95
CA ILE A 219 28.35 4.88 -0.79
C ILE A 219 27.01 4.68 -0.08
N LEU A 220 26.73 5.44 1.00
CA LEU A 220 25.45 5.39 1.70
C LEU A 220 24.29 5.80 0.79
N ALA A 221 24.50 6.84 -0.03
CA ALA A 221 23.52 7.34 -0.99
C ALA A 221 23.20 6.32 -2.09
N TYR A 222 24.22 5.72 -2.69
CA TYR A 222 24.07 5.01 -3.97
C TYR A 222 24.23 3.49 -3.88
N GLN A 223 24.70 2.98 -2.74
CA GLN A 223 24.82 1.54 -2.43
C GLN A 223 25.36 0.70 -3.60
N PRO A 224 26.51 1.06 -4.19
CA PRO A 224 27.06 0.36 -5.34
C PRO A 224 27.38 -1.10 -5.04
N ALA A 225 27.09 -1.99 -5.98
CA ALA A 225 27.17 -3.44 -5.80
C ALA A 225 28.58 -3.96 -5.41
N LEU A 226 29.65 -3.30 -5.87
CA LEU A 226 31.02 -3.77 -5.69
C LEU A 226 31.74 -3.16 -4.48
N ASN A 227 31.12 -2.25 -3.71
CA ASN A 227 31.74 -1.69 -2.51
C ASN A 227 31.76 -2.66 -1.31
N GLY A 228 31.15 -3.83 -1.47
CA GLY A 228 31.05 -4.83 -0.40
C GLY A 228 30.09 -4.40 0.71
N SER A 229 29.82 -5.33 1.62
CA SER A 229 29.02 -5.09 2.81
C SER A 229 29.74 -5.64 4.03
N ASN A 230 29.75 -4.88 5.12
CA ASN A 230 30.31 -5.36 6.38
C ASN A 230 29.23 -6.21 7.06
N GLY A 231 29.36 -7.54 6.99
CA GLY A 231 28.42 -8.46 7.61
C GLY A 231 29.05 -9.79 8.02
N ASN A 232 29.48 -9.88 9.29
CA ASN A 232 29.30 -11.14 10.04
C ASN A 232 27.83 -11.12 10.51
N GLY A 233 27.06 -12.15 10.14
CA GLY A 233 25.59 -12.14 10.11
C GLY A 233 24.87 -11.94 11.45
N ILE A 234 23.56 -11.69 11.35
CA ILE A 234 22.44 -12.27 12.15
C ILE A 234 21.10 -11.55 11.85
N THR A 235 21.10 -10.34 11.28
CA THR A 235 19.86 -9.69 10.79
C THR A 235 20.07 -9.23 9.36
N GLY A 236 19.17 -9.57 8.43
CA GLY A 236 19.27 -9.36 6.98
C GLY A 236 19.35 -7.91 6.47
N THR A 237 20.06 -7.04 7.16
CA THR A 237 20.41 -5.67 6.77
C THR A 237 21.92 -5.61 6.51
N THR A 238 22.35 -5.95 5.30
CA THR A 238 23.75 -5.77 4.87
C THR A 238 24.05 -4.28 4.80
N ARG A 239 24.84 -3.77 5.74
CA ARG A 239 25.29 -2.37 5.73
C ARG A 239 26.43 -2.24 4.71
N PRO A 240 26.40 -1.24 3.82
CA PRO A 240 27.48 -1.04 2.87
C PRO A 240 28.78 -0.73 3.62
N ALA A 241 29.90 -1.29 3.15
CA ALA A 241 31.21 -1.03 3.72
C ALA A 241 31.62 0.42 3.39
N THR A 242 31.74 1.25 4.43
CA THR A 242 32.07 2.68 4.32
C THR A 242 33.22 3.02 5.25
N PRO A 243 34.10 3.99 4.89
CA PRO A 243 35.14 4.49 5.79
C PRO A 243 34.59 5.00 7.12
N ILE A 244 33.44 5.69 7.08
CA ILE A 244 32.78 6.29 8.22
C ILE A 244 31.29 5.92 8.19
N THR A 245 30.82 5.28 9.27
CA THR A 245 29.39 4.94 9.42
C THR A 245 28.51 6.19 9.54
N LEU A 246 27.26 6.11 9.08
CA LEU A 246 26.28 7.20 9.19
C LEU A 246 26.18 7.79 10.60
N ASN A 247 26.10 6.93 11.64
CA ASN A 247 26.02 7.39 13.03
C ASN A 247 27.23 8.23 13.45
N LYS A 248 28.43 7.85 12.99
CA LYS A 248 29.66 8.60 13.28
C LYS A 248 29.67 9.94 12.55
N ILE A 249 29.19 10.01 11.31
CA ILE A 249 29.03 11.28 10.58
C ILE A 249 28.08 12.22 11.33
N VAL A 250 26.94 11.70 11.80
CA VAL A 250 25.97 12.45 12.61
C VAL A 250 26.61 12.97 13.92
N GLN A 251 27.42 12.14 14.59
CA GLN A 251 28.14 12.56 15.80
C GLN A 251 29.18 13.65 15.53
N MET A 252 29.95 13.55 14.43
CA MET A 252 30.92 14.58 14.02
C MET A 252 30.21 15.92 13.74
N PHE A 253 29.02 15.86 13.13
CA PHE A 253 28.19 17.05 12.95
C PHE A 253 27.76 17.68 14.28
N HIS A 254 27.24 16.90 15.23
CA HIS A 254 26.83 17.44 16.55
C HIS A 254 27.98 18.06 17.34
N LYS A 255 29.23 17.68 17.04
CA LYS A 255 30.45 18.26 17.63
C LYS A 255 30.94 19.52 16.91
N GLY A 256 30.28 19.95 15.83
CA GLY A 256 30.66 21.12 15.04
C GLY A 256 31.83 20.87 14.08
N GLU A 257 32.24 19.62 13.87
CA GLU A 257 33.39 19.30 13.00
C GLU A 257 33.04 19.40 11.51
N LEU A 258 31.74 19.40 11.17
CA LEU A 258 31.21 19.36 9.79
C LEU A 258 30.17 20.45 9.49
N SER A 259 29.99 21.42 10.39
CA SER A 259 29.05 22.52 10.21
C SER A 259 29.46 23.45 9.06
N LYS A 260 28.46 24.09 8.45
CA LYS A 260 28.66 25.15 7.45
C LYS A 260 29.37 26.36 8.00
#